data_AF-A0AB34T8C8-F1
#
_entry.id   AF-A0AB34T8C8-F1
#
_cell.length_a   1.000
_cell.length_b   1.000
_cell.length_c   1.000
_cell.angle_alpha   90.00
_cell.angle_beta   90.00
_cell.angle_gamma   90.00
#
_symmetry.space_group_name_H-M   'P 1'
#
loop_
_entity.id
_entity.type
_entity.pdbx_description
1 polymer ?
#
loop_
_entity_poly.entity_id
_entity_poly.type
_entity_poly.pdbx_seq_one_letter_code
_entity_poly.pdbx_strand_id
1 'polypeptide(L)'
;MRKDDNSGDNTIHRTTIINFDSQRQITSWQELMKNLFHPETKDDLNTMLAEELNMEEHELRPQRLWTSDDLCSRCERLVNLNTSFATHFAGIARTAFLYCDTIVMTVPQIFDGIFFQALGPTRINNILSRSYKDHPSILISGMYDTLEESILHFALRKIENTEQWTLRIMDYSALGIVFTEQNLAQLPEDFNRRLTVALETATNVSEVCWVITQAICEAGKATKQLDRNSNLDFFGCRWQEWVQMEERGLVRYENQRNFKRETDEPCFGKRLEQLYCSSEQYLYEYLEQQKPEQDEYERGTADVRKLIDNLVSKPKRSAGFLIIDDFIERHAELKRVGESIRDYYNYVYLVTMGRHLHAQSISVEACANSLEQFIGSKLKENGDSLVLSGEITKQLGQMPYTRFAAFCFDNRTAIREWRECGLQTVPRRQRICTHNIAYAVNQAFEEDILEDKKKSLRWSFIIAAALTIISQILTDTVISSLASYSVAISICCAVVIALCPQFIDMVQWMTRVRSASNTVVFLG
;
A
#
# COMPACT_ATOMS: atom_id res chain seq x y z
N MET A 1 -3.78 19.24 31.96
CA MET A 1 -2.66 20.18 31.74
C MET A 1 -1.42 19.67 32.44
N ARG A 2 -0.56 18.95 31.72
CA ARG A 2 0.86 18.81 32.03
C ARG A 2 1.60 19.37 30.83
N LYS A 3 2.40 20.40 31.08
CA LYS A 3 3.48 20.82 30.20
C LYS A 3 4.52 19.72 30.31
N ASP A 4 4.76 18.99 29.23
CA ASP A 4 5.97 18.20 29.09
C ASP A 4 6.91 18.95 28.15
N ASP A 5 8.17 18.88 28.50
CA ASP A 5 9.21 19.83 28.19
C ASP A 5 9.71 19.74 26.75
N ASN A 6 10.08 20.90 26.21
CA ASN A 6 11.00 21.00 25.08
C ASN A 6 12.37 20.45 25.48
N SER A 7 12.68 19.23 25.02
CA SER A 7 14.05 18.77 24.79
C SER A 7 14.08 18.09 23.43
N GLY A 8 14.97 18.55 22.53
CA GLY A 8 14.99 18.20 21.12
C GLY A 8 15.10 16.71 20.82
N ASP A 9 13.95 16.10 20.54
CA ASP A 9 13.84 14.79 19.91
C ASP A 9 13.22 15.02 18.52
N ASN A 10 14.06 15.09 17.49
CA ASN A 10 13.67 15.36 16.11
C ASN A 10 13.14 14.08 15.42
N THR A 11 12.51 13.18 16.18
CA THR A 11 11.93 11.94 15.65
C THR A 11 10.57 12.25 15.05
N ILE A 12 10.52 12.28 13.73
CA ILE A 12 9.27 12.37 12.96
C ILE A 12 8.39 11.15 13.31
N HIS A 13 7.29 11.36 14.05
CA HIS A 13 6.38 10.30 14.51
C HIS A 13 5.31 9.89 13.48
N ARG A 14 5.53 10.16 12.19
CA ARG A 14 4.55 9.87 11.13
C ARG A 14 5.20 9.37 9.86
N THR A 15 4.49 8.52 9.14
CA THR A 15 4.95 7.92 7.89
C THR A 15 3.94 8.10 6.76
N THR A 16 4.41 8.17 5.52
CA THR A 16 3.58 8.13 4.31
C THR A 16 4.01 6.97 3.43
N ILE A 17 3.04 6.26 2.84
CA ILE A 17 3.30 5.11 1.98
C ILE A 17 3.41 5.59 0.53
N ILE A 18 4.63 5.63 -0.01
CA ILE A 18 4.92 6.27 -1.30
C ILE A 18 4.62 5.37 -2.51
N ASN A 19 4.44 4.06 -2.32
CA ASN A 19 4.07 3.14 -3.39
C ASN A 19 2.61 2.69 -3.29
N PHE A 20 1.75 3.48 -2.65
CA PHE A 20 0.35 3.16 -2.39
C PHE A 20 -0.61 4.31 -2.72
N ASP A 21 -0.34 5.00 -3.83
CA ASP A 21 -1.27 5.97 -4.40
C ASP A 21 -2.46 5.31 -5.10
N SER A 22 -3.45 6.10 -5.54
CA SER A 22 -4.68 5.55 -6.14
C SER A 22 -4.41 4.68 -7.38
N GLN A 23 -3.41 5.04 -8.19
CA GLN A 23 -3.00 4.27 -9.37
C GLN A 23 -2.33 2.94 -8.98
N ARG A 24 -1.39 2.95 -8.03
CA ARG A 24 -0.77 1.71 -7.52
C ARG A 24 -1.80 0.80 -6.84
N GLN A 25 -2.72 1.37 -6.07
CA GLN A 25 -3.80 0.62 -5.44
C GLN A 25 -4.68 -0.11 -6.46
N ILE A 26 -5.08 0.54 -7.57
CA ILE A 26 -5.87 -0.14 -8.60
C ILE A 26 -5.06 -1.21 -9.34
N THR A 27 -3.76 -1.00 -9.58
CA THR A 27 -2.89 -2.04 -10.15
C THR A 27 -2.83 -3.27 -9.26
N SER A 28 -2.54 -3.10 -7.96
CA SER A 28 -2.51 -4.22 -7.00
C SER A 28 -3.87 -4.91 -6.87
N TRP A 29 -4.96 -4.15 -6.89
CA TRP A 29 -6.31 -4.70 -6.89
C TRP A 29 -6.57 -5.57 -8.13
N GLN A 30 -6.19 -5.11 -9.31
CA GLN A 30 -6.35 -5.86 -10.56
C GLN A 30 -5.50 -7.13 -10.58
N GLU A 31 -4.30 -7.11 -10.00
CA GLU A 31 -3.46 -8.30 -9.85
C GLU A 31 -4.12 -9.34 -8.93
N LEU A 32 -4.67 -8.92 -7.78
CA LEU A 32 -5.42 -9.79 -6.88
C LEU A 32 -6.66 -10.38 -7.58
N MET A 33 -7.39 -9.57 -8.33
CA MET A 33 -8.52 -10.02 -9.12
C MET A 33 -8.09 -11.04 -10.18
N LYS A 34 -7.02 -10.79 -10.95
CA LYS A 34 -6.52 -11.76 -11.94
C LYS A 34 -6.16 -13.10 -11.28
N ASN A 35 -5.48 -13.06 -10.14
CA ASN A 35 -5.12 -14.27 -9.40
C ASN A 35 -6.35 -15.03 -8.86
N LEU A 36 -7.43 -14.31 -8.53
CA LEU A 36 -8.68 -14.90 -8.07
C LEU A 36 -9.38 -15.71 -9.17
N PHE A 37 -9.39 -15.20 -10.41
CA PHE A 37 -10.08 -15.85 -11.54
C PHE A 37 -9.15 -16.65 -12.45
N HIS A 38 -7.88 -16.82 -12.10
CA HIS A 38 -6.92 -17.56 -12.92
C HIS A 38 -7.30 -19.06 -12.98
N PRO A 39 -7.28 -19.71 -14.16
CA PRO A 39 -7.74 -21.09 -14.33
C PRO A 39 -7.01 -22.12 -13.45
N GLU A 40 -5.73 -21.86 -13.15
CA GLU A 40 -4.86 -22.74 -12.37
C GLU A 40 -4.99 -22.56 -10.84
N THR A 41 -5.61 -21.45 -10.38
CA THR A 41 -5.92 -21.18 -8.96
C THR A 41 -7.41 -21.40 -8.67
N LYS A 42 -8.15 -22.08 -9.56
CA LYS A 42 -9.54 -22.50 -9.33
C LYS A 42 -9.64 -23.43 -8.12
N ASP A 43 -9.90 -22.83 -6.98
CA ASP A 43 -10.45 -23.50 -5.80
C ASP A 43 -11.99 -23.51 -5.91
N ASP A 44 -12.65 -24.42 -5.20
CA ASP A 44 -14.12 -24.51 -5.17
C ASP A 44 -14.72 -23.16 -4.74
N LEU A 45 -14.05 -22.45 -3.82
CA LEU A 45 -14.43 -21.11 -3.37
C LEU A 45 -14.40 -20.06 -4.49
N ASN A 46 -13.42 -20.11 -5.40
CA ASN A 46 -13.27 -19.13 -6.49
C ASN A 46 -14.34 -19.35 -7.58
N THR A 47 -14.74 -20.60 -7.79
CA THR A 47 -15.84 -20.95 -8.69
C THR A 47 -17.19 -20.53 -8.09
N MET A 48 -17.42 -20.80 -6.80
CA MET A 48 -18.60 -20.32 -6.07
C MET A 48 -18.68 -18.79 -6.06
N LEU A 49 -17.56 -18.10 -5.85
CA LEU A 49 -17.47 -16.64 -5.91
C LEU A 49 -17.84 -16.08 -7.28
N ALA A 50 -17.32 -16.68 -8.35
CA ALA A 50 -17.62 -16.26 -9.72
C ALA A 50 -19.12 -16.46 -10.05
N GLU A 51 -19.70 -17.58 -9.60
CA GLU A 51 -21.12 -17.88 -9.74
C GLU A 51 -22.00 -16.94 -8.90
N GLU A 52 -21.64 -16.69 -7.63
CA GLU A 52 -22.40 -15.85 -6.71
C GLU A 52 -22.35 -14.36 -7.08
N LEU A 53 -21.21 -13.90 -7.60
CA LEU A 53 -21.06 -12.53 -8.09
C LEU A 53 -21.55 -12.36 -9.53
N ASN A 54 -21.87 -13.46 -10.24
CA ASN A 54 -22.18 -13.49 -11.67
C ASN A 54 -21.16 -12.71 -12.51
N MET A 55 -19.88 -12.81 -12.14
CA MET A 55 -18.79 -12.05 -12.75
C MET A 55 -18.00 -12.94 -13.72
N GLU A 56 -18.11 -12.65 -15.01
CA GLU A 56 -17.17 -13.17 -16.01
C GLU A 56 -15.83 -12.40 -15.97
N GLU A 57 -14.77 -13.00 -16.53
CA GLU A 57 -13.41 -12.40 -16.58
C GLU A 57 -13.39 -11.01 -17.25
N HIS A 58 -14.32 -10.75 -18.18
CA HIS A 58 -14.46 -9.45 -18.82
C HIS A 58 -15.14 -8.38 -17.93
N GLU A 59 -15.71 -8.77 -16.78
CA GLU A 59 -16.35 -7.90 -15.78
C GLU A 59 -15.40 -7.41 -14.68
N LEU A 60 -14.10 -7.76 -14.76
CA LEU A 60 -13.02 -7.39 -13.82
C LEU A 60 -12.75 -5.88 -13.66
N ARG A 61 -13.56 -5.02 -14.28
CA ARG A 61 -13.31 -3.59 -14.32
C ARG A 61 -13.83 -2.89 -13.05
N PRO A 62 -13.07 -1.92 -12.49
CA PRO A 62 -13.46 -1.24 -11.26
C PRO A 62 -14.85 -0.59 -11.28
N GLN A 63 -15.33 -0.14 -12.44
CA GLN A 63 -16.65 0.47 -12.63
C GLN A 63 -17.80 -0.41 -12.11
N ARG A 64 -17.66 -1.75 -12.25
CA ARG A 64 -18.70 -2.72 -11.88
C ARG A 64 -18.68 -3.11 -10.41
N LEU A 65 -17.65 -2.71 -9.66
CA LEU A 65 -17.57 -2.98 -8.22
C LEU A 65 -18.60 -2.16 -7.45
N TRP A 66 -18.81 -0.92 -7.89
CA TRP A 66 -19.56 0.08 -7.12
C TRP A 66 -21.06 0.08 -7.42
N THR A 67 -21.46 -0.53 -8.54
CA THR A 67 -22.86 -0.68 -8.91
C THR A 67 -23.54 -1.66 -7.96
N SER A 68 -24.61 -1.22 -7.29
CA SER A 68 -25.43 -2.11 -6.47
C SER A 68 -26.45 -2.86 -7.32
N ASP A 69 -26.66 -4.14 -6.99
CA ASP A 69 -27.90 -4.85 -7.28
C ASP A 69 -28.73 -4.82 -5.97
N ASP A 70 -30.07 -4.76 -6.09
CA ASP A 70 -31.14 -4.42 -5.12
C ASP A 70 -30.99 -4.68 -3.59
N LEU A 71 -29.95 -5.34 -3.08
CA LEU A 71 -29.79 -5.70 -1.65
C LEU A 71 -28.40 -5.45 -1.03
N CYS A 72 -27.30 -5.36 -1.79
CA CYS A 72 -25.94 -5.10 -1.27
C CYS A 72 -24.96 -4.74 -2.41
N SER A 73 -23.93 -3.93 -2.13
CA SER A 73 -22.88 -3.60 -3.12
C SER A 73 -22.07 -4.84 -3.51
N ARG A 74 -21.78 -5.00 -4.82
CA ARG A 74 -20.92 -6.07 -5.33
C ARG A 74 -19.52 -6.03 -4.70
N CYS A 75 -18.98 -4.83 -4.49
CA CYS A 75 -17.70 -4.62 -3.83
C CYS A 75 -17.70 -5.19 -2.39
N GLU A 76 -18.73 -4.88 -1.62
CA GLU A 76 -18.83 -5.35 -0.24
C GLU A 76 -18.90 -6.89 -0.16
N ARG A 77 -19.69 -7.52 -1.04
CA ARG A 77 -19.73 -8.99 -1.15
C ARG A 77 -18.36 -9.58 -1.48
N LEU A 78 -17.69 -9.06 -2.51
CA LEU A 78 -16.37 -9.53 -2.94
C LEU A 78 -15.35 -9.53 -1.80
N VAL A 79 -15.25 -8.43 -1.05
CA VAL A 79 -14.24 -8.27 0.01
C VAL A 79 -14.60 -9.02 1.31
N ASN A 80 -15.87 -9.41 1.47
CA ASN A 80 -16.31 -10.26 2.57
C ASN A 80 -16.09 -11.74 2.26
N LEU A 81 -16.34 -12.16 1.03
CA LEU A 81 -16.18 -13.55 0.61
C LEU A 81 -14.71 -13.91 0.33
N ASN A 82 -13.89 -12.94 -0.06
CA ASN A 82 -12.46 -13.13 -0.28
C ASN A 82 -11.60 -12.25 0.63
N THR A 83 -10.91 -12.89 1.56
CA THR A 83 -10.06 -12.22 2.55
C THR A 83 -8.72 -11.74 1.99
N SER A 84 -8.30 -12.14 0.79
CA SER A 84 -7.01 -11.76 0.21
C SER A 84 -6.84 -10.25 0.04
N PHE A 85 -7.90 -9.53 -0.34
CA PHE A 85 -7.90 -8.06 -0.45
C PHE A 85 -7.62 -7.40 0.90
N ALA A 86 -8.33 -7.84 1.94
CA ALA A 86 -8.15 -7.33 3.30
C ALA A 86 -6.79 -7.74 3.87
N THR A 87 -6.30 -8.93 3.55
CA THR A 87 -5.01 -9.48 4.01
C THR A 87 -3.84 -8.70 3.38
N HIS A 88 -3.90 -8.45 2.07
CA HIS A 88 -2.91 -7.65 1.35
C HIS A 88 -2.83 -6.23 1.91
N PHE A 89 -3.99 -5.54 2.00
CA PHE A 89 -4.04 -4.20 2.59
C PHE A 89 -3.58 -4.19 4.06
N ALA A 90 -3.96 -5.21 4.85
CA ALA A 90 -3.53 -5.32 6.23
C ALA A 90 -2.01 -5.44 6.36
N GLY A 91 -1.36 -6.19 5.48
CA GLY A 91 0.10 -6.25 5.45
C GLY A 91 0.71 -4.87 5.23
N ILE A 92 0.22 -4.15 4.22
CA ILE A 92 0.70 -2.81 3.89
C ILE A 92 0.51 -1.83 5.05
N ALA A 93 -0.72 -1.73 5.56
CA ALA A 93 -1.07 -0.80 6.62
C ALA A 93 -0.34 -1.12 7.94
N ARG A 94 -0.24 -2.40 8.32
CA ARG A 94 0.43 -2.82 9.56
C ARG A 94 1.94 -2.64 9.48
N THR A 95 2.57 -2.90 8.34
CA THR A 95 4.00 -2.66 8.16
C THR A 95 4.34 -1.17 8.31
N ALA A 96 3.55 -0.28 7.69
CA ALA A 96 3.70 1.17 7.90
C ALA A 96 3.47 1.54 9.37
N PHE A 97 2.43 0.99 9.99
CA PHE A 97 2.08 1.22 11.39
C PHE A 97 3.17 0.79 12.39
N LEU A 98 3.87 -0.31 12.11
CA LEU A 98 4.97 -0.75 12.96
C LEU A 98 6.11 0.26 12.98
N TYR A 99 6.41 0.90 11.85
CA TYR A 99 7.43 1.93 11.76
C TYR A 99 6.99 3.29 12.34
N CYS A 100 5.74 3.72 12.13
CA CYS A 100 5.17 4.89 12.79
C CYS A 100 3.71 4.61 13.13
N ASP A 101 3.26 4.95 14.34
CA ASP A 101 1.86 4.72 14.74
C ASP A 101 0.84 5.63 14.05
N THR A 102 1.32 6.65 13.34
CA THR A 102 0.54 7.59 12.53
C THR A 102 0.92 7.47 11.05
N ILE A 103 -0.04 7.05 10.22
CA ILE A 103 0.06 6.95 8.77
C ILE A 103 -0.63 8.15 8.15
N VAL A 104 0.12 8.94 7.40
CA VAL A 104 -0.36 10.13 6.69
C VAL A 104 -0.72 9.76 5.27
N MET A 105 -1.99 9.99 4.92
CA MET A 105 -2.54 9.78 3.59
C MET A 105 -3.07 11.09 3.04
N THR A 106 -2.86 11.34 1.76
CA THR A 106 -3.46 12.48 1.07
C THR A 106 -4.92 12.20 0.69
N VAL A 107 -5.68 13.26 0.46
CA VAL A 107 -7.07 13.20 -0.02
C VAL A 107 -7.25 12.22 -1.21
N PRO A 108 -6.43 12.27 -2.30
CA PRO A 108 -6.55 11.30 -3.38
C PRO A 108 -6.25 9.84 -2.98
N GLN A 109 -5.29 9.60 -2.07
CA GLN A 109 -4.96 8.25 -1.62
C GLN A 109 -6.10 7.56 -0.87
N ILE A 110 -6.93 8.35 -0.19
CA ILE A 110 -8.13 7.87 0.51
C ILE A 110 -9.31 7.81 -0.43
N PHE A 111 -9.73 8.94 -1.01
CA PHE A 111 -11.00 9.06 -1.73
C PHE A 111 -11.02 8.44 -3.13
N ASP A 112 -9.86 8.24 -3.73
CA ASP A 112 -9.67 7.49 -4.98
C ASP A 112 -8.89 6.18 -4.78
N GLY A 113 -8.57 5.84 -3.52
CA GLY A 113 -7.90 4.59 -3.19
C GLY A 113 -8.87 3.43 -3.13
N ILE A 114 -8.78 2.49 -4.07
CA ILE A 114 -9.74 1.37 -4.16
C ILE A 114 -9.80 0.54 -2.87
N PHE A 115 -8.69 0.31 -2.16
CA PHE A 115 -8.73 -0.43 -0.89
C PHE A 115 -9.42 0.37 0.22
N PHE A 116 -9.20 1.68 0.28
CA PHE A 116 -9.84 2.55 1.26
C PHE A 116 -11.36 2.66 1.04
N GLN A 117 -11.79 2.68 -0.22
CA GLN A 117 -13.20 2.71 -0.58
C GLN A 117 -13.87 1.33 -0.43
N ALA A 118 -13.18 0.25 -0.79
CA ALA A 118 -13.74 -1.09 -0.69
C ALA A 118 -13.91 -1.56 0.76
N LEU A 119 -12.86 -1.41 1.58
CA LEU A 119 -12.85 -1.86 2.98
C LEU A 119 -13.62 -0.91 3.90
N GLY A 120 -13.57 0.39 3.62
CA GLY A 120 -14.13 1.44 4.47
C GLY A 120 -13.32 1.70 5.76
N PRO A 121 -13.54 2.84 6.41
CA PRO A 121 -12.73 3.28 7.54
C PRO A 121 -12.85 2.38 8.78
N THR A 122 -14.04 1.81 9.05
CA THR A 122 -14.25 0.92 10.21
C THR A 122 -13.37 -0.32 10.14
N ARG A 123 -13.37 -1.02 8.98
CA ARG A 123 -12.57 -2.24 8.80
C ARG A 123 -11.08 -1.93 8.83
N ILE A 124 -10.68 -0.77 8.30
CA ILE A 124 -9.28 -0.31 8.32
C ILE A 124 -8.80 0.00 9.74
N ASN A 125 -9.61 0.66 10.57
CA ASN A 125 -9.27 0.86 11.99
C ASN A 125 -9.16 -0.46 12.75
N ASN A 126 -10.01 -1.44 12.44
CA ASN A 126 -9.90 -2.79 13.01
C ASN A 126 -8.63 -3.52 12.56
N ILE A 127 -8.23 -3.36 11.30
CA ILE A 127 -6.95 -3.89 10.77
C ILE A 127 -5.77 -3.40 11.59
N LEU A 128 -5.78 -2.12 11.95
CA LEU A 128 -4.76 -1.48 12.79
C LEU A 128 -4.98 -1.72 14.30
N SER A 129 -5.99 -2.51 14.67
CA SER A 129 -6.33 -2.86 16.06
C SER A 129 -6.52 -1.64 16.96
N ARG A 130 -7.11 -0.57 16.42
CA ARG A 130 -7.34 0.68 17.15
C ARG A 130 -8.71 0.74 17.80
N SER A 131 -8.72 1.22 19.03
CA SER A 131 -9.94 1.61 19.73
C SER A 131 -10.13 3.13 19.67
N TYR A 132 -11.34 3.61 19.96
CA TYR A 132 -11.63 5.05 20.06
C TYR A 132 -10.87 5.78 21.17
N LYS A 133 -10.19 5.04 22.07
CA LYS A 133 -9.37 5.61 23.15
C LYS A 133 -7.93 5.85 22.72
N ASP A 134 -7.50 5.25 21.61
CA ASP A 134 -6.16 5.41 21.07
C ASP A 134 -6.08 6.68 20.22
N HIS A 135 -4.89 7.24 20.08
CA HIS A 135 -4.67 8.31 19.10
C HIS A 135 -4.95 7.78 17.67
N PRO A 136 -5.56 8.60 16.79
CA PRO A 136 -5.93 8.17 15.45
C PRO A 136 -4.68 7.80 14.65
N SER A 137 -4.65 6.57 14.13
CA SER A 137 -3.53 6.07 13.33
C SER A 137 -3.55 6.51 11.89
N ILE A 138 -4.67 7.04 11.40
CA ILE A 138 -4.78 7.60 10.06
C ILE A 138 -4.95 9.10 10.18
N LEU A 139 -4.06 9.79 9.49
CA LEU A 139 -4.09 11.24 9.33
C LEU A 139 -4.34 11.53 7.86
N ILE A 140 -5.44 12.22 7.56
CA ILE A 140 -5.78 12.66 6.21
C ILE A 140 -5.29 14.09 6.03
N SER A 141 -4.46 14.29 5.01
CA SER A 141 -3.87 15.58 4.68
C SER A 141 -4.50 16.18 3.43
N GLY A 142 -5.02 17.41 3.52
CA GLY A 142 -5.70 18.11 2.44
C GLY A 142 -5.37 19.61 2.35
N MET A 143 -5.81 20.26 1.28
CA MET A 143 -5.49 21.67 0.98
C MET A 143 -6.52 22.69 1.48
N TYR A 144 -7.60 22.21 2.10
CA TYR A 144 -8.79 22.99 2.49
C TYR A 144 -8.97 22.97 4.00
N ASP A 145 -9.94 23.72 4.53
CA ASP A 145 -10.04 23.87 5.98
C ASP A 145 -10.68 22.65 6.65
N THR A 146 -11.52 21.93 5.92
CA THR A 146 -12.16 20.69 6.39
C THR A 146 -11.97 19.52 5.43
N LEU A 147 -12.19 18.31 5.94
CA LEU A 147 -12.21 17.10 5.11
C LEU A 147 -13.37 17.11 4.12
N GLU A 148 -14.54 17.62 4.51
CA GLU A 148 -15.71 17.78 3.65
C GLU A 148 -15.41 18.72 2.46
N GLU A 149 -14.83 19.89 2.72
CA GLU A 149 -14.38 20.81 1.65
C GLU A 149 -13.33 20.15 0.74
N SER A 150 -12.47 19.31 1.33
CA SER A 150 -11.48 18.57 0.56
C SER A 150 -12.10 17.57 -0.40
N ILE A 151 -13.18 16.88 -0.02
CA ILE A 151 -13.95 15.98 -0.91
C ILE A 151 -14.60 16.79 -2.04
N LEU A 152 -15.26 17.91 -1.69
CA LEU A 152 -15.91 18.79 -2.65
C LEU A 152 -14.92 19.23 -3.73
N HIS A 153 -13.77 19.76 -3.33
CA HIS A 153 -12.75 20.25 -4.25
C HIS A 153 -11.88 19.15 -4.87
N PHE A 154 -11.88 17.95 -4.31
CA PHE A 154 -11.29 16.78 -4.96
C PHE A 154 -12.07 16.43 -6.23
N ALA A 155 -13.40 16.33 -6.12
CA ALA A 155 -14.25 15.90 -7.23
C ALA A 155 -14.70 17.05 -8.16
N LEU A 156 -14.84 18.27 -7.63
CA LEU A 156 -15.41 19.41 -8.33
C LEU A 156 -14.45 20.60 -8.44
N ARG A 157 -14.72 21.46 -9.41
CA ARG A 157 -14.10 22.78 -9.55
C ARG A 157 -15.17 23.80 -9.93
N LYS A 158 -14.94 25.07 -9.58
CA LYS A 158 -15.74 26.17 -10.12
C LYS A 158 -15.31 26.48 -11.55
N ILE A 159 -16.27 26.76 -12.42
CA ILE A 159 -16.02 27.28 -13.76
C ILE A 159 -15.61 28.74 -13.63
N GLU A 160 -14.58 29.14 -14.38
CA GLU A 160 -14.11 30.53 -14.38
C GLU A 160 -15.25 31.48 -14.79
N ASN A 161 -15.46 32.52 -13.98
CA ASN A 161 -16.41 33.61 -14.22
C ASN A 161 -17.91 33.25 -14.19
N THR A 162 -18.32 32.06 -13.74
CA THR A 162 -19.75 31.69 -13.73
C THR A 162 -20.30 31.23 -12.38
N GLU A 163 -19.49 31.22 -11.30
CA GLU A 163 -19.80 30.68 -9.95
C GLU A 163 -20.34 29.23 -9.91
N GLN A 164 -20.55 28.60 -11.07
CA GLN A 164 -21.09 27.26 -11.21
C GLN A 164 -20.03 26.20 -10.95
N TRP A 165 -20.46 25.11 -10.34
CA TRP A 165 -19.67 23.90 -10.15
C TRP A 165 -19.69 23.02 -11.40
N THR A 166 -18.55 22.39 -11.68
CA THR A 166 -18.41 21.35 -12.68
C THR A 166 -17.51 20.24 -12.15
N LEU A 167 -17.59 19.05 -12.76
CA LEU A 167 -16.72 17.92 -12.44
C LEU A 167 -15.26 18.27 -12.75
N ARG A 168 -14.36 17.79 -11.91
CA ARG A 168 -12.93 17.95 -12.12
C ARG A 168 -12.46 16.99 -13.21
N ILE A 169 -11.60 17.51 -14.10
CA ILE A 169 -10.88 16.72 -15.09
C ILE A 169 -9.81 15.91 -14.37
N MET A 170 -10.00 14.60 -14.32
CA MET A 170 -9.09 13.66 -13.71
C MET A 170 -9.45 12.21 -14.05
N ASP A 171 -8.53 11.31 -13.75
CA ASP A 171 -8.73 9.87 -13.70
C ASP A 171 -9.12 9.47 -12.27
N TYR A 172 -10.34 8.99 -12.09
CA TYR A 172 -10.83 8.39 -10.85
C TYR A 172 -10.49 6.91 -10.88
N SER A 173 -9.29 6.56 -10.41
CA SER A 173 -8.73 5.21 -10.46
C SER A 173 -9.60 4.18 -9.75
N ALA A 174 -10.20 4.51 -8.60
CA ALA A 174 -11.08 3.57 -7.89
C ALA A 174 -12.36 3.29 -8.68
N LEU A 175 -12.91 4.30 -9.36
CA LEU A 175 -14.11 4.17 -10.17
C LEU A 175 -13.82 3.62 -11.58
N GLY A 176 -12.59 3.73 -12.06
CA GLY A 176 -12.23 3.49 -13.45
C GLY A 176 -12.83 4.52 -14.42
N ILE A 177 -13.11 5.74 -13.97
CA ILE A 177 -13.76 6.77 -14.79
C ILE A 177 -12.75 7.86 -15.09
N VAL A 178 -12.64 8.25 -16.36
CA VAL A 178 -11.78 9.35 -16.80
C VAL A 178 -12.65 10.48 -17.32
N PHE A 179 -12.51 11.66 -16.72
CA PHE A 179 -13.11 12.89 -17.23
C PHE A 179 -12.05 13.77 -17.89
N THR A 180 -12.30 14.07 -19.16
CA THR A 180 -11.53 15.00 -20.00
C THR A 180 -12.41 16.20 -20.37
N GLU A 181 -11.82 17.27 -20.91
CA GLU A 181 -12.59 18.40 -21.44
C GLU A 181 -13.61 17.96 -22.49
N GLN A 182 -13.20 17.07 -23.40
CA GLN A 182 -14.06 16.55 -24.45
C GLN A 182 -15.23 15.72 -23.91
N ASN A 183 -15.01 14.94 -22.85
CA ASN A 183 -16.05 14.11 -22.24
C ASN A 183 -17.07 14.99 -21.51
N LEU A 184 -16.61 16.01 -20.77
CA LEU A 184 -17.49 16.90 -20.01
C LEU A 184 -18.26 17.87 -20.92
N ALA A 185 -17.72 18.21 -22.10
CA ALA A 185 -18.42 19.02 -23.10
C ALA A 185 -19.66 18.33 -23.71
N GLN A 186 -19.80 17.00 -23.54
CA GLN A 186 -20.94 16.23 -24.03
C GLN A 186 -22.12 16.19 -23.05
N LEU A 187 -21.95 16.75 -21.85
CA LEU A 187 -23.00 16.78 -20.84
C LEU A 187 -24.13 17.76 -21.23
N PRO A 188 -25.36 17.55 -20.73
CA PRO A 188 -26.46 18.48 -20.96
C PRO A 188 -26.08 19.92 -20.57
N GLU A 189 -26.54 20.92 -21.32
CA GLU A 189 -26.21 22.34 -21.07
C GLU A 189 -26.59 22.79 -19.64
N ASP A 190 -27.62 22.20 -19.06
CA ASP A 190 -28.10 22.53 -17.72
C ASP A 190 -27.41 21.74 -16.59
N PHE A 191 -26.49 20.83 -16.91
CA PHE A 191 -25.81 19.94 -15.95
C PHE A 191 -25.14 20.72 -14.82
N ASN A 192 -24.26 21.68 -15.17
CA ASN A 192 -23.51 22.46 -14.17
C ASN A 192 -24.44 23.30 -13.29
N ARG A 193 -25.54 23.83 -13.87
CA ARG A 193 -26.56 24.56 -13.12
C ARG A 193 -27.31 23.65 -12.14
N ARG A 194 -27.74 22.45 -12.57
CA ARG A 194 -28.39 21.47 -11.70
C ARG A 194 -27.47 21.01 -10.57
N LEU A 195 -26.21 20.71 -10.88
CA LEU A 195 -25.18 20.35 -9.90
C LEU A 195 -25.00 21.47 -8.87
N THR A 196 -24.87 22.71 -9.32
CA THR A 196 -24.68 23.88 -8.44
C THR A 196 -25.86 24.04 -7.49
N VAL A 197 -27.09 24.04 -8.01
CA VAL A 197 -28.30 24.15 -7.18
C VAL A 197 -28.38 23.00 -6.17
N ALA A 198 -28.11 21.76 -6.59
CA ALA A 198 -28.15 20.61 -5.71
C ALA A 198 -27.14 20.72 -4.55
N LEU A 199 -25.91 21.20 -4.83
CA LEU A 199 -24.89 21.44 -3.81
C LEU A 199 -25.27 22.57 -2.86
N GLU A 200 -25.83 23.66 -3.36
CA GLU A 200 -26.29 24.79 -2.54
C GLU A 200 -27.47 24.41 -1.62
N THR A 201 -28.27 23.44 -2.04
CA THR A 201 -29.37 22.89 -1.22
C THR A 201 -28.93 21.82 -0.23
N ALA A 202 -27.72 21.26 -0.38
CA ALA A 202 -27.23 20.21 0.52
C ALA A 202 -26.93 20.81 1.90
N THR A 203 -27.44 20.17 2.94
CA THR A 203 -27.42 20.65 4.33
C THR A 203 -26.38 19.93 5.20
N ASN A 204 -25.90 18.78 4.74
CA ASN A 204 -24.99 17.92 5.48
C ASN A 204 -24.09 17.13 4.52
N VAL A 205 -23.00 16.56 5.07
CA VAL A 205 -22.01 15.81 4.31
C VAL A 205 -22.59 14.62 3.53
N SER A 206 -23.65 13.98 4.03
CA SER A 206 -24.31 12.87 3.33
C SER A 206 -24.88 13.33 2.00
N GLU A 207 -25.58 14.47 2.02
CA GLU A 207 -26.18 15.08 0.83
C GLU A 207 -25.09 15.58 -0.13
N VAL A 208 -24.02 16.18 0.38
CA VAL A 208 -22.89 16.62 -0.44
C VAL A 208 -22.25 15.43 -1.17
N CYS A 209 -21.89 14.36 -0.46
CA CYS A 209 -21.32 13.15 -1.05
C CYS A 209 -22.28 12.50 -2.07
N TRP A 210 -23.58 12.46 -1.76
CA TRP A 210 -24.59 11.95 -2.68
C TRP A 210 -24.69 12.79 -3.95
N VAL A 211 -24.79 14.13 -3.85
CA VAL A 211 -24.85 15.03 -5.00
C VAL A 211 -23.62 14.86 -5.91
N ILE A 212 -22.42 14.79 -5.32
CA ILE A 212 -21.18 14.60 -6.09
C ILE A 212 -21.18 13.26 -6.81
N THR A 213 -21.50 12.16 -6.11
CA THR A 213 -21.48 10.82 -6.72
C THR A 213 -22.57 10.61 -7.75
N GLN A 214 -23.74 11.24 -7.59
CA GLN A 214 -24.78 11.29 -8.63
C GLN A 214 -24.30 12.07 -9.87
N ALA A 215 -23.61 13.19 -9.69
CA ALA A 215 -23.04 13.95 -10.81
C ALA A 215 -21.98 13.13 -11.57
N ILE A 216 -21.09 12.43 -10.86
CA ILE A 216 -20.12 11.50 -11.45
C ILE A 216 -20.85 10.36 -12.19
N CYS A 217 -21.91 9.80 -11.59
CA CYS A 217 -22.69 8.72 -12.18
C CYS A 217 -23.39 9.16 -13.47
N GLU A 218 -24.05 10.33 -13.46
CA GLU A 218 -24.71 10.92 -14.63
C GLU A 218 -23.69 11.14 -15.77
N ALA A 219 -22.53 11.73 -15.45
CA ALA A 219 -21.48 11.96 -16.44
C ALA A 219 -20.84 10.66 -16.96
N GLY A 220 -20.62 9.68 -16.08
CA GLY A 220 -20.14 8.35 -16.46
C GLY A 220 -21.09 7.63 -17.42
N LYS A 221 -22.40 7.75 -17.21
CA LYS A 221 -23.43 7.21 -18.11
C LYS A 221 -23.48 7.96 -19.44
N ALA A 222 -23.45 9.28 -19.42
CA ALA A 222 -23.45 10.11 -20.63
C ALA A 222 -22.25 9.80 -21.54
N THR A 223 -21.10 9.55 -20.93
CA THR A 223 -19.84 9.24 -21.62
C THR A 223 -19.64 7.73 -21.90
N LYS A 224 -20.66 6.89 -21.62
CA LYS A 224 -20.65 5.43 -21.82
C LYS A 224 -19.54 4.68 -21.06
N GLN A 225 -19.03 5.28 -19.98
CA GLN A 225 -18.08 4.63 -19.07
C GLN A 225 -18.79 3.79 -18.00
N LEU A 226 -20.06 4.12 -17.71
CA LEU A 226 -20.94 3.37 -16.82
C LEU A 226 -22.18 2.86 -17.56
N ASP A 227 -22.68 1.70 -17.14
CA ASP A 227 -23.94 1.15 -17.63
C ASP A 227 -25.13 2.03 -17.20
N ARG A 228 -26.21 2.07 -17.99
CA ARG A 228 -27.38 2.96 -17.74
C ARG A 228 -28.00 2.78 -16.36
N ASN A 229 -28.00 1.56 -15.85
CA ASN A 229 -28.59 1.20 -14.57
C ASN A 229 -27.61 1.32 -13.39
N SER A 230 -26.35 1.72 -13.63
CA SER A 230 -25.35 1.91 -12.58
C SER A 230 -25.80 2.95 -11.56
N ASN A 231 -25.51 2.72 -10.28
CA ASN A 231 -25.54 3.75 -9.25
C ASN A 231 -24.20 3.74 -8.51
N LEU A 232 -23.84 4.87 -7.90
CA LEU A 232 -22.60 5.01 -7.13
C LEU A 232 -22.90 5.29 -5.65
N ASP A 233 -24.10 4.93 -5.18
CA ASP A 233 -24.58 5.24 -3.83
C ASP A 233 -23.67 4.65 -2.75
N PHE A 234 -23.22 3.41 -2.93
CA PHE A 234 -22.27 2.78 -2.00
C PHE A 234 -20.93 3.54 -1.93
N PHE A 235 -20.42 4.00 -3.07
CA PHE A 235 -19.18 4.79 -3.11
C PHE A 235 -19.38 6.16 -2.41
N GLY A 236 -20.53 6.79 -2.60
CA GLY A 236 -20.91 8.02 -1.89
C GLY A 236 -21.02 7.82 -0.37
N CYS A 237 -21.62 6.70 0.07
CA CYS A 237 -21.67 6.32 1.48
C CYS A 237 -20.26 6.14 2.05
N ARG A 238 -19.31 5.56 1.29
CA ARG A 238 -17.93 5.41 1.75
C ARG A 238 -17.22 6.75 1.97
N TRP A 239 -17.42 7.72 1.09
CA TRP A 239 -16.90 9.08 1.31
C TRP A 239 -17.47 9.72 2.58
N GLN A 240 -18.79 9.59 2.79
CA GLN A 240 -19.46 10.05 4.00
C GLN A 240 -18.90 9.39 5.27
N GLU A 241 -18.69 8.06 5.25
CA GLU A 241 -18.15 7.32 6.39
C GLU A 241 -16.77 7.86 6.83
N TRP A 242 -15.91 8.25 5.88
CA TRP A 242 -14.61 8.84 6.19
C TRP A 242 -14.73 10.19 6.92
N VAL A 243 -15.67 11.04 6.52
CA VAL A 243 -15.92 12.30 7.22
C VAL A 243 -16.49 12.06 8.62
N GLN A 244 -17.45 11.15 8.75
CA GLN A 244 -18.01 10.80 10.07
C GLN A 244 -16.96 10.21 11.03
N MET A 245 -15.94 9.52 10.50
CA MET A 245 -14.85 8.98 11.31
C MET A 245 -13.88 10.07 11.78
N GLU A 246 -13.72 11.13 11.00
CA GLU A 246 -13.02 12.34 11.39
C GLU A 246 -13.78 13.07 12.51
N GLU A 247 -15.09 13.28 12.35
CA GLU A 247 -15.96 13.90 13.36
C GLU A 247 -15.95 13.13 14.71
N ARG A 248 -15.81 11.80 14.64
CA ARG A 248 -15.70 10.90 15.82
C ARG A 248 -14.29 10.85 16.43
N GLY A 249 -13.30 11.50 15.82
CA GLY A 249 -11.90 11.49 16.25
C GLY A 249 -11.16 10.17 16.03
N LEU A 250 -11.72 9.25 15.24
CA LEU A 250 -11.10 7.97 14.87
C LEU A 250 -10.10 8.12 13.73
N VAL A 251 -10.24 9.18 12.96
CA VAL A 251 -9.31 9.66 11.93
C VAL A 251 -9.06 11.14 12.22
N ARG A 252 -7.90 11.66 11.84
CA ARG A 252 -7.59 13.09 11.99
C ARG A 252 -7.42 13.74 10.63
N TYR A 253 -7.98 14.93 10.45
CA TYR A 253 -7.68 15.79 9.30
C TYR A 253 -6.62 16.84 9.65
N GLU A 254 -5.68 17.09 8.74
CA GLU A 254 -4.77 18.24 8.81
C GLU A 254 -4.76 19.02 7.49
N ASN A 255 -4.97 20.34 7.59
CA ASN A 255 -4.78 21.24 6.46
C ASN A 255 -3.28 21.47 6.22
N GLN A 256 -2.83 21.18 5.00
CA GLN A 256 -1.46 21.34 4.53
C GLN A 256 -0.94 22.78 4.64
N ARG A 257 -1.83 23.77 4.61
CA ARG A 257 -1.46 25.19 4.76
C ARG A 257 -1.10 25.56 6.19
N ASN A 258 -1.53 24.76 7.17
CA ASN A 258 -1.26 25.00 8.59
C ASN A 258 0.11 24.47 9.03
N PHE A 259 0.82 23.71 8.18
CA PHE A 259 2.22 23.44 8.42
C PHE A 259 2.97 24.77 8.40
N LYS A 260 3.30 25.27 9.60
CA LYS A 260 4.08 26.50 9.76
C LYS A 260 5.35 26.32 8.93
N ARG A 261 5.47 27.07 7.85
CA ARG A 261 6.78 27.27 7.24
C ARG A 261 7.62 27.92 8.33
N GLU A 262 8.59 27.19 8.87
CA GLU A 262 9.73 27.89 9.43
C GLU A 262 10.21 28.86 8.35
N THR A 263 10.59 30.06 8.74
CA THR A 263 10.87 31.18 7.80
C THR A 263 11.93 30.83 6.74
N ASP A 264 12.68 29.75 6.95
CA ASP A 264 13.76 29.26 6.09
C ASP A 264 13.40 27.97 5.30
N GLU A 265 12.23 27.38 5.50
CA GLU A 265 11.86 26.13 4.81
C GLU A 265 11.46 26.35 3.34
N PRO A 266 12.09 25.64 2.38
CA PRO A 266 11.78 25.79 0.95
C PRO A 266 10.33 25.38 0.65
N CYS A 267 9.70 26.08 -0.30
CA CYS A 267 8.38 25.71 -0.81
C CYS A 267 8.43 24.33 -1.50
N PHE A 268 7.26 23.69 -1.67
CA PHE A 268 7.16 22.36 -2.26
C PHE A 268 7.92 22.23 -3.59
N GLY A 269 7.76 23.18 -4.51
CA GLY A 269 8.42 23.14 -5.81
C GLY A 269 9.95 23.16 -5.71
N LYS A 270 10.51 23.96 -4.78
CA LYS A 270 11.95 23.99 -4.55
C LYS A 270 12.46 22.71 -3.87
N ARG A 271 11.69 22.10 -2.97
CA ARG A 271 12.03 20.78 -2.40
C ARG A 271 12.03 19.69 -3.46
N LEU A 272 11.03 19.72 -4.35
CA LEU A 272 10.92 18.79 -5.47
C LEU A 272 12.13 18.89 -6.38
N GLU A 273 12.47 20.10 -6.81
CA GLU A 273 13.67 20.37 -7.63
C GLU A 273 14.95 19.88 -6.95
N GLN A 274 15.15 20.21 -5.67
CA GLN A 274 16.32 19.76 -4.90
C GLN A 274 16.42 18.23 -4.85
N LEU A 275 15.32 17.54 -4.52
CA LEU A 275 15.31 16.09 -4.45
C LEU A 275 15.55 15.49 -5.83
N TYR A 276 14.84 15.98 -6.85
CA TYR A 276 14.95 15.54 -8.23
C TYR A 276 16.39 15.62 -8.74
N CYS A 277 17.10 16.73 -8.52
CA CYS A 277 18.51 16.84 -8.93
C CYS A 277 19.42 15.93 -8.11
N SER A 278 19.17 15.77 -6.80
CA SER A 278 20.00 14.92 -5.93
C SER A 278 19.84 13.41 -6.20
N SER A 279 18.70 12.98 -6.74
CA SER A 279 18.40 11.58 -7.03
C SER A 279 18.52 11.20 -8.51
N GLU A 280 18.86 12.14 -9.39
CA GLU A 280 18.89 11.93 -10.85
C GLU A 280 19.87 10.83 -11.26
N GLN A 281 21.01 10.73 -10.56
CA GLN A 281 21.99 9.66 -10.79
C GLN A 281 21.36 8.27 -10.67
N TYR A 282 20.45 8.06 -9.71
CA TYR A 282 19.81 6.77 -9.53
C TYR A 282 18.88 6.42 -10.70
N LEU A 283 18.26 7.40 -11.36
CA LEU A 283 17.48 7.16 -12.57
C LEU A 283 18.39 6.63 -13.69
N TYR A 284 19.53 7.27 -13.94
CA TYR A 284 20.46 6.81 -14.99
C TYR A 284 21.01 5.41 -14.70
N GLU A 285 21.45 5.15 -13.46
CA GLU A 285 21.91 3.80 -13.07
C GLU A 285 20.79 2.75 -13.22
N TYR A 286 19.55 3.10 -12.89
CA TYR A 286 18.40 2.21 -13.05
C TYR A 286 18.08 1.92 -14.53
N LEU A 287 18.12 2.95 -15.39
CA LEU A 287 17.93 2.80 -16.84
C LEU A 287 19.03 1.93 -17.47
N GLU A 288 20.29 2.09 -17.04
CA GLU A 288 21.40 1.27 -17.50
C GLU A 288 21.22 -0.21 -17.10
N GLN A 289 20.75 -0.48 -15.89
CA GLN A 289 20.48 -1.85 -15.42
C GLN A 289 19.34 -2.53 -16.17
N GLN A 290 18.35 -1.76 -16.62
CA GLN A 290 17.21 -2.28 -17.38
C GLN A 290 17.60 -2.75 -18.80
N LYS A 291 18.84 -2.51 -19.25
CA LYS A 291 19.37 -2.86 -20.60
C LYS A 291 18.33 -2.60 -21.71
N PRO A 292 17.97 -1.34 -22.00
CA PRO A 292 17.37 -1.05 -23.30
C PRO A 292 18.28 -1.63 -24.40
N GLU A 293 17.73 -2.18 -25.48
CA GLU A 293 18.54 -2.63 -26.60
C GLU A 293 19.47 -1.46 -27.01
N GLN A 294 20.78 -1.71 -27.17
CA GLN A 294 21.81 -0.66 -27.33
C GLN A 294 21.46 0.38 -28.42
N ASP A 295 20.65 -0.02 -29.40
CA ASP A 295 20.16 0.82 -30.51
C ASP A 295 19.04 1.81 -30.15
N GLU A 296 18.23 1.55 -29.11
CA GLU A 296 17.07 2.37 -28.71
C GLU A 296 17.49 3.56 -27.83
N TYR A 297 18.42 3.33 -26.89
CA TYR A 297 18.87 4.37 -25.96
C TYR A 297 19.71 5.45 -26.67
N GLU A 298 20.64 5.05 -27.54
CA GLU A 298 21.53 6.01 -28.24
C GLU A 298 20.75 6.97 -29.16
N ARG A 299 19.72 6.48 -29.87
CA ARG A 299 18.90 7.30 -30.79
C ARG A 299 17.99 8.31 -30.09
N GLY A 300 17.60 8.06 -28.84
CA GLY A 300 16.68 8.88 -28.05
C GLY A 300 17.31 9.74 -26.96
N THR A 301 18.61 9.60 -26.69
CA THR A 301 19.30 10.19 -25.51
C THR A 301 19.04 11.69 -25.34
N ALA A 302 19.03 12.46 -26.42
CA ALA A 302 18.82 13.91 -26.37
C ALA A 302 17.39 14.29 -25.96
N ASP A 303 16.39 13.55 -26.45
CA ASP A 303 14.99 13.82 -26.13
C ASP A 303 14.61 13.30 -24.74
N VAL A 304 15.21 12.18 -24.32
CA VAL A 304 15.14 11.70 -22.92
C VAL A 304 15.71 12.74 -21.96
N ARG A 305 16.89 13.31 -22.25
CA ARG A 305 17.47 14.36 -21.39
C ARG A 305 16.58 15.61 -21.35
N LYS A 306 16.06 16.07 -22.49
CA LYS A 306 15.10 17.20 -22.52
C LYS A 306 13.84 16.91 -21.70
N LEU A 307 13.33 15.68 -21.73
CA LEU A 307 12.19 15.28 -20.91
C LEU A 307 12.53 15.39 -19.42
N ILE A 308 13.65 14.81 -18.99
CA ILE A 308 14.12 14.84 -17.59
C ILE A 308 14.28 16.30 -17.13
N ASP A 309 14.94 17.15 -17.91
CA ASP A 309 15.16 18.57 -17.61
C ASP A 309 13.84 19.34 -17.48
N ASN A 310 12.86 19.06 -18.34
CA ASN A 310 11.56 19.72 -18.30
C ASN A 310 10.78 19.37 -17.02
N LEU A 311 10.90 18.12 -16.53
CA LEU A 311 10.16 17.62 -15.37
C LEU A 311 10.60 18.23 -14.03
N VAL A 312 11.89 18.60 -13.90
CA VAL A 312 12.48 19.19 -12.68
C VAL A 312 11.62 20.34 -12.11
N SER A 313 11.08 21.18 -13.01
CA SER A 313 10.34 22.39 -12.66
C SER A 313 8.82 22.20 -12.56
N LYS A 314 8.31 20.96 -12.56
CA LYS A 314 6.87 20.65 -12.56
C LYS A 314 6.40 20.20 -11.17
N PRO A 315 5.96 21.12 -10.29
CA PRO A 315 5.48 20.76 -8.95
C PRO A 315 4.08 20.13 -8.94
N LYS A 316 3.35 20.15 -10.06
CA LYS A 316 2.03 19.52 -10.20
C LYS A 316 2.20 18.14 -10.83
N ARG A 317 1.94 17.08 -10.07
CA ARG A 317 2.07 15.69 -10.54
C ARG A 317 1.36 15.42 -11.87
N SER A 318 0.11 15.88 -12.00
CA SER A 318 -0.67 15.71 -13.23
C SER A 318 -0.03 16.39 -14.44
N ALA A 319 0.58 17.57 -14.26
CA ALA A 319 1.28 18.25 -15.35
C ALA A 319 2.55 17.50 -15.77
N GLY A 320 3.28 16.92 -14.81
CA GLY A 320 4.43 16.05 -15.11
C GLY A 320 4.02 14.80 -15.87
N PHE A 321 2.95 14.12 -15.43
CA PHE A 321 2.43 12.92 -16.12
C PHE A 321 1.97 13.22 -17.55
N LEU A 322 1.27 14.33 -17.79
CA LEU A 322 0.87 14.73 -19.14
C LEU A 322 2.08 14.91 -20.09
N ILE A 323 3.18 15.48 -19.60
CA ILE A 323 4.42 15.65 -20.39
C ILE A 323 5.04 14.30 -20.72
N ILE A 324 5.00 13.36 -19.78
CA ILE A 324 5.56 12.00 -19.98
C ILE A 324 4.68 11.19 -20.92
N ASP A 325 3.35 11.28 -20.79
CA ASP A 325 2.41 10.56 -21.65
C ASP A 325 2.51 11.06 -23.09
N ASP A 326 2.59 12.37 -23.31
CA ASP A 326 2.86 12.97 -24.63
C ASP A 326 4.22 12.51 -25.20
N PHE A 327 5.26 12.36 -24.37
CA PHE A 327 6.53 11.80 -24.81
C PHE A 327 6.39 10.33 -25.24
N ILE A 328 5.72 9.49 -24.45
CA ILE A 328 5.50 8.07 -24.76
C ILE A 328 4.69 7.91 -26.05
N GLU A 329 3.69 8.77 -26.27
CA GLU A 329 2.89 8.77 -27.50
C GLU A 329 3.72 9.17 -28.74
N ARG A 330 4.59 10.17 -28.60
CA ARG A 330 5.48 10.63 -29.69
C ARG A 330 6.66 9.68 -29.97
N HIS A 331 7.10 8.95 -28.95
CA HIS A 331 8.25 8.06 -28.98
C HIS A 331 7.85 6.66 -28.47
N ALA A 332 6.97 5.98 -29.21
CA ALA A 332 6.43 4.68 -28.82
C ALA A 332 7.53 3.61 -28.62
N GLU A 333 8.65 3.72 -29.33
CA GLU A 333 9.86 2.91 -29.17
C GLU A 333 10.53 3.11 -27.80
N LEU A 334 10.38 4.29 -27.19
CA LEU A 334 10.95 4.62 -25.87
C LEU A 334 9.94 4.43 -24.72
N LYS A 335 8.83 3.71 -24.95
CA LYS A 335 7.76 3.54 -23.96
C LYS A 335 8.27 3.08 -22.60
N ARG A 336 9.13 2.04 -22.55
CA ARG A 336 9.70 1.52 -21.28
C ARG A 336 10.54 2.55 -20.54
N VAL A 337 11.28 3.37 -21.28
CA VAL A 337 12.09 4.47 -20.72
C VAL A 337 11.15 5.54 -20.15
N GLY A 338 10.11 5.93 -20.90
CA GLY A 338 9.08 6.85 -20.43
C GLY A 338 8.36 6.36 -19.16
N GLU A 339 8.01 5.07 -19.10
CA GLU A 339 7.43 4.44 -17.89
C GLU A 339 8.39 4.49 -16.70
N SER A 340 9.69 4.23 -16.91
CA SER A 340 10.72 4.33 -15.86
C SER A 340 10.90 5.78 -15.37
N ILE A 341 10.85 6.77 -16.27
CA ILE A 341 10.88 8.18 -15.92
C ILE A 341 9.61 8.59 -15.16
N ARG A 342 8.45 8.02 -15.52
CA ARG A 342 7.20 8.21 -14.77
C ARG A 342 7.31 7.70 -13.35
N ASP A 343 7.83 6.49 -13.16
CA ASP A 343 8.07 5.91 -11.84
C ASP A 343 9.04 6.77 -11.02
N TYR A 344 10.10 7.28 -11.65
CA TYR A 344 11.05 8.20 -11.01
C TYR A 344 10.43 9.53 -10.59
N TYR A 345 9.74 10.20 -11.51
CA TYR A 345 9.06 11.45 -11.19
C TYR A 345 8.01 11.26 -10.08
N ASN A 346 7.27 10.14 -10.10
CA ASN A 346 6.30 9.81 -9.06
C ASN A 346 6.98 9.56 -7.70
N TYR A 347 8.07 8.78 -7.68
CA TYR A 347 8.87 8.55 -6.48
C TYR A 347 9.36 9.88 -5.88
N VAL A 348 9.99 10.74 -6.67
CA VAL A 348 10.49 12.05 -6.20
C VAL A 348 9.33 12.91 -5.68
N TYR A 349 8.21 12.94 -6.39
CA TYR A 349 7.03 13.70 -5.98
C TYR A 349 6.48 13.23 -4.63
N LEU A 350 6.36 11.92 -4.42
CA LEU A 350 5.78 11.34 -3.21
C LEU A 350 6.72 11.43 -2.01
N VAL A 351 8.04 11.26 -2.20
CA VAL A 351 9.02 11.52 -1.14
C VAL A 351 9.06 13.01 -0.77
N THR A 352 8.95 13.90 -1.76
CA THR A 352 8.83 15.35 -1.51
C THR A 352 7.55 15.65 -0.73
N MET A 353 6.44 15.00 -1.06
CA MET A 353 5.19 15.12 -0.32
C MET A 353 5.35 14.64 1.12
N GLY A 354 6.00 13.49 1.35
CA GLY A 354 6.32 13.01 2.70
C GLY A 354 7.08 14.07 3.50
N ARG A 355 8.16 14.63 2.93
CA ARG A 355 8.92 15.73 3.56
C ARG A 355 8.09 16.98 3.79
N HIS A 356 7.19 17.33 2.87
CA HIS A 356 6.29 18.48 3.00
C HIS A 356 5.29 18.30 4.14
N LEU A 357 4.85 17.06 4.38
CA LEU A 357 3.96 16.67 5.47
C LEU A 357 4.71 16.34 6.76
N HIS A 358 6.02 16.60 6.82
CA HIS A 358 6.95 16.18 7.87
C HIS A 358 6.73 14.72 8.28
N ALA A 359 6.67 13.82 7.29
CA ALA A 359 6.50 12.38 7.44
C ALA A 359 7.67 11.64 6.78
N GLN A 360 8.09 10.55 7.43
CA GLN A 360 9.04 9.63 6.84
C GLN A 360 8.39 8.89 5.66
N SER A 361 9.16 8.59 4.62
CA SER A 361 8.65 7.89 3.44
C SER A 361 8.92 6.40 3.57
N ILE A 362 7.90 5.57 3.38
CA ILE A 362 8.02 4.12 3.33
C ILE A 362 7.45 3.59 2.01
N SER A 363 8.19 2.70 1.35
CA SER A 363 7.68 1.87 0.27
C SER A 363 7.45 0.47 0.83
N VAL A 364 6.22 -0.04 0.80
CA VAL A 364 5.85 -1.31 1.42
C VAL A 364 5.66 -2.37 0.35
N GLU A 365 6.35 -3.50 0.49
CA GLU A 365 6.30 -4.59 -0.52
C GLU A 365 6.67 -4.12 -1.95
N ALA A 366 7.70 -3.28 -2.07
CA ALA A 366 8.26 -2.87 -3.36
C ALA A 366 8.76 -4.11 -4.14
N CYS A 367 8.43 -4.20 -5.44
CA CYS A 367 8.80 -5.33 -6.29
C CYS A 367 10.32 -5.39 -6.57
N ALA A 368 10.87 -6.59 -6.83
CA ALA A 368 12.30 -6.85 -7.06
C ALA A 368 13.02 -5.83 -7.94
N ASN A 369 12.36 -5.44 -9.03
CA ASN A 369 12.90 -4.58 -10.07
C ASN A 369 12.28 -3.19 -10.05
N SER A 370 11.57 -2.82 -8.98
CA SER A 370 11.01 -1.48 -8.83
C SER A 370 12.11 -0.47 -8.53
N LEU A 371 11.87 0.78 -8.94
CA LEU A 371 12.79 1.88 -8.67
C LEU A 371 12.96 2.11 -7.16
N GLU A 372 11.91 1.98 -6.37
CA GLU A 372 11.95 2.15 -4.92
C GLU A 372 12.85 1.12 -4.25
N GLN A 373 12.80 -0.14 -4.71
CA GLN A 373 13.70 -1.18 -4.21
C GLN A 373 15.14 -0.93 -4.66
N PHE A 374 15.35 -0.50 -5.91
CA PHE A 374 16.66 -0.13 -6.43
C PHE A 374 17.30 0.99 -5.61
N ILE A 375 16.62 2.13 -5.48
CA ILE A 375 17.10 3.29 -4.70
C ILE A 375 17.28 2.89 -3.23
N GLY A 376 16.31 2.17 -2.66
CA GLY A 376 16.37 1.66 -1.29
C GLY A 376 17.62 0.84 -1.02
N SER A 377 18.00 -0.04 -1.95
CA SER A 377 19.20 -0.88 -1.82
C SER A 377 20.50 -0.07 -1.84
N LYS A 378 20.58 0.98 -2.69
CA LYS A 378 21.73 1.89 -2.77
C LYS A 378 21.87 2.71 -1.49
N LEU A 379 20.76 3.26 -1.00
CA LEU A 379 20.74 4.05 0.24
C LEU A 379 21.08 3.21 1.47
N LYS A 380 20.77 1.91 1.46
CA LYS A 380 21.09 0.99 2.56
C LYS A 380 22.60 0.85 2.77
N GLU A 381 23.40 0.94 1.70
CA GLU A 381 24.86 0.86 1.78
C GLU A 381 25.45 2.01 2.61
N ASN A 382 24.82 3.17 2.54
CA ASN A 382 25.22 4.39 3.26
C ASN A 382 24.55 4.52 4.65
N GLY A 383 23.55 3.68 4.96
CA GLY A 383 22.77 3.78 6.20
C GLY A 383 21.61 4.78 6.12
N ASP A 384 21.25 5.21 4.90
CA ASP A 384 20.18 6.18 4.61
C ASP A 384 18.82 5.51 4.35
N SER A 385 18.74 4.18 4.45
CA SER A 385 17.49 3.43 4.38
C SER A 385 17.49 2.20 5.28
N LEU A 386 16.30 1.78 5.70
CA LEU A 386 16.06 0.50 6.35
C LEU A 386 15.31 -0.41 5.38
N VAL A 387 15.69 -1.69 5.32
CA VAL A 387 15.08 -2.65 4.39
C VAL A 387 14.65 -3.91 5.12
N LEU A 388 13.35 -4.17 5.08
CA LEU A 388 12.70 -5.39 5.57
C LEU A 388 12.27 -6.28 4.39
N SER A 389 12.33 -7.59 4.59
CA SER A 389 11.81 -8.54 3.60
C SER A 389 10.30 -8.37 3.44
N GLY A 390 9.80 -8.41 2.21
CA GLY A 390 8.37 -8.38 1.91
C GLY A 390 7.59 -9.55 2.51
N GLU A 391 8.26 -10.64 2.88
CA GLU A 391 7.65 -11.75 3.62
C GLU A 391 7.10 -11.30 4.98
N ILE A 392 7.79 -10.38 5.65
CA ILE A 392 7.32 -9.79 6.92
C ILE A 392 5.99 -9.07 6.72
N THR A 393 5.85 -8.33 5.61
CA THR A 393 4.59 -7.67 5.24
C THR A 393 3.47 -8.69 5.02
N LYS A 394 3.76 -9.80 4.34
CA LYS A 394 2.77 -10.87 4.11
C LYS A 394 2.32 -11.54 5.39
N GLN A 395 3.25 -11.86 6.28
CA GLN A 395 2.96 -12.43 7.60
C GLN A 395 2.09 -11.47 8.43
N LEU A 396 2.45 -10.18 8.47
CA LEU A 396 1.64 -9.16 9.14
C LEU A 396 0.24 -9.04 8.55
N GLY A 397 0.08 -9.23 7.24
CA GLY A 397 -1.23 -9.24 6.59
C GLY A 397 -2.09 -10.41 7.02
N GLN A 398 -1.49 -11.59 7.18
CA GLN A 398 -2.18 -12.83 7.55
C GLN A 398 -2.53 -12.92 9.05
N MET A 399 -1.86 -12.15 9.90
CA MET A 399 -2.16 -12.14 11.35
C MET A 399 -3.61 -11.70 11.62
N PRO A 400 -4.39 -12.45 12.42
CA PRO A 400 -5.71 -11.99 12.88
C PRO A 400 -5.64 -10.68 13.68
N TYR A 401 -6.75 -9.92 13.72
CA TYR A 401 -6.80 -8.61 14.41
C TYR A 401 -6.35 -8.70 15.88
N THR A 402 -6.92 -9.62 16.64
CA THR A 402 -6.59 -9.81 18.07
C THR A 402 -5.13 -10.19 18.28
N ARG A 403 -4.55 -10.99 17.38
CA ARG A 403 -3.15 -11.42 17.45
C ARG A 403 -2.20 -10.28 17.13
N PHE A 404 -2.52 -9.45 16.14
CA PHE A 404 -1.73 -8.24 15.86
C PHE A 404 -1.72 -7.28 17.05
N ALA A 405 -2.87 -7.07 17.71
CA ALA A 405 -2.95 -6.27 18.93
C ALA A 405 -2.04 -6.82 20.05
N ALA A 406 -2.10 -8.14 20.31
CA ALA A 406 -1.26 -8.82 21.29
C ALA A 406 0.24 -8.69 20.91
N PHE A 407 0.58 -8.93 19.65
CA PHE A 407 1.93 -8.75 19.12
C PHE A 407 2.50 -7.36 19.43
N CYS A 408 1.72 -6.31 19.16
CA CYS A 408 2.13 -4.93 19.45
C CYS A 408 2.41 -4.68 20.94
N PHE A 409 1.64 -5.31 21.82
CA PHE A 409 1.82 -5.21 23.26
C PHE A 409 3.05 -6.00 23.75
N ASP A 410 3.17 -7.25 23.32
CA ASP A 410 4.22 -8.18 23.75
C ASP A 410 5.60 -7.74 23.25
N ASN A 411 5.65 -7.18 22.04
CA ASN A 411 6.91 -6.78 21.38
C ASN A 411 7.16 -5.27 21.40
N ARG A 412 6.55 -4.54 22.34
CA ARG A 412 6.68 -3.07 22.46
C ARG A 412 8.12 -2.56 22.47
N THR A 413 9.05 -3.33 23.05
CA THR A 413 10.48 -2.96 23.11
C THR A 413 11.11 -3.02 21.72
N ALA A 414 10.92 -4.13 21.00
CA ALA A 414 11.44 -4.29 19.63
C ALA A 414 10.80 -3.27 18.67
N ILE A 415 9.51 -3.01 18.82
CA ILE A 415 8.81 -1.97 18.05
C ILE A 415 9.41 -0.60 18.36
N ARG A 416 9.58 -0.22 19.62
CA ARG A 416 10.18 1.07 19.97
C ARG A 416 11.58 1.23 19.40
N GLU A 417 12.45 0.22 19.53
CA GLU A 417 13.79 0.24 18.95
C GLU A 417 13.79 0.35 17.41
N TRP A 418 12.78 -0.23 16.76
CA TRP A 418 12.57 -0.09 15.33
C TRP A 418 12.13 1.33 14.94
N ARG A 419 11.24 1.95 15.72
CA ARG A 419 10.74 3.32 15.49
C ARG A 419 11.79 4.40 15.75
N GLU A 420 12.65 4.19 16.74
CA GLU A 420 13.75 5.11 17.08
C GLU A 420 14.94 5.00 16.11
N CYS A 421 14.92 4.02 15.21
CA CYS A 421 15.99 3.77 14.25
C CYS A 421 15.93 4.79 13.10
N GLY A 422 16.86 5.76 13.09
CA GLY A 422 16.96 6.80 12.06
C GLY A 422 18.39 7.04 11.54
N LEU A 423 18.60 8.16 10.83
CA LEU A 423 19.91 8.56 10.26
C LEU A 423 21.03 8.66 11.31
N GLN A 424 20.68 9.01 12.55
CA GLN A 424 21.64 9.13 13.65
C GLN A 424 22.08 7.77 14.23
N THR A 425 21.42 6.68 13.82
CA THR A 425 21.71 5.34 14.33
C THR A 425 22.82 4.69 13.49
N VAL A 426 23.88 4.22 14.15
CA VAL A 426 25.01 3.55 13.48
C VAL A 426 24.52 2.35 12.65
N PRO A 427 25.02 2.11 11.42
CA PRO A 427 24.52 1.06 10.51
C PRO A 427 24.45 -0.34 11.13
N ARG A 428 25.39 -0.69 12.02
CA ARG A 428 25.36 -1.97 12.74
C ARG A 428 24.10 -2.09 13.61
N ARG A 429 23.72 -1.03 14.32
CA ARG A 429 22.53 -1.00 15.17
C ARG A 429 21.26 -0.98 14.32
N GLN A 430 21.25 -0.27 13.19
CA GLN A 430 20.14 -0.33 12.24
C GLN A 430 19.85 -1.77 11.79
N ARG A 431 20.89 -2.55 11.45
CA ARG A 431 20.75 -3.98 11.08
C ARG A 431 20.17 -4.82 12.22
N ILE A 432 20.60 -4.57 13.47
CA ILE A 432 20.09 -5.28 14.65
C ILE A 432 18.61 -4.94 14.87
N CYS A 433 18.20 -3.67 14.86
CA CYS A 433 16.80 -3.28 15.00
C CYS A 433 15.92 -3.91 13.90
N THR A 434 16.39 -3.84 12.65
CA THR A 434 15.71 -4.45 11.48
C THR A 434 15.55 -5.97 11.66
N HIS A 435 16.59 -6.65 12.13
CA HIS A 435 16.55 -8.08 12.38
C HIS A 435 15.63 -8.44 13.55
N ASN A 436 15.68 -7.71 14.65
CA ASN A 436 14.87 -7.94 15.84
C ASN A 436 13.37 -7.83 15.53
N ILE A 437 12.95 -6.80 14.79
CA ILE A 437 11.53 -6.65 14.43
C ILE A 437 11.08 -7.74 13.45
N ALA A 438 11.92 -8.08 12.46
CA ALA A 438 11.62 -9.17 11.53
C ALA A 438 11.51 -10.52 12.26
N TYR A 439 12.40 -10.79 13.22
CA TYR A 439 12.37 -11.98 14.05
C TYR A 439 11.09 -12.04 14.91
N ALA A 440 10.74 -10.93 15.58
CA ALA A 440 9.55 -10.86 16.41
C ALA A 440 8.26 -11.15 15.61
N VAL A 441 8.14 -10.60 14.39
CA VAL A 441 7.00 -10.89 13.50
C VAL A 441 6.96 -12.36 13.10
N ASN A 442 8.10 -12.92 12.66
CA ASN A 442 8.18 -14.34 12.29
C ASN A 442 7.78 -15.24 13.45
N GLN A 443 8.31 -14.99 14.65
CA GLN A 443 8.01 -15.77 15.84
C GLN A 443 6.50 -15.72 16.16
N ALA A 444 5.92 -14.53 16.17
CA ALA A 444 4.50 -14.36 16.48
C ALA A 444 3.58 -15.06 15.47
N PHE A 445 4.00 -15.10 14.19
CA PHE A 445 3.32 -15.79 13.09
C PHE A 445 3.48 -17.32 13.16
N GLU A 446 4.68 -17.81 13.47
CA GLU A 446 4.92 -19.25 13.61
C GLU A 446 4.20 -19.84 14.82
N GLU A 447 4.14 -19.12 15.95
CA GLU A 447 3.32 -19.52 17.10
C GLU A 447 1.85 -19.69 16.71
N ASP A 448 1.30 -18.81 15.86
CA ASP A 448 -0.08 -18.88 15.38
C ASP A 448 -0.29 -20.10 14.47
N ILE A 449 0.60 -20.30 13.50
CA ILE A 449 0.62 -21.51 12.67
C ILE A 449 0.75 -22.76 13.53
N LEU A 450 1.53 -22.74 14.61
CA LEU A 450 1.73 -23.88 15.49
C LEU A 450 0.53 -24.12 16.42
N GLU A 451 -0.23 -23.10 16.82
CA GLU A 451 -1.49 -23.24 17.54
C GLU A 451 -2.60 -23.80 16.65
N ASP A 452 -2.68 -23.36 15.39
CA ASP A 452 -3.59 -23.92 14.40
C ASP A 452 -3.16 -25.32 13.96
N LYS A 453 -1.86 -25.54 13.76
CA LYS A 453 -1.28 -26.87 13.56
C LYS A 453 -1.36 -27.72 14.81
N LYS A 454 -1.51 -27.22 16.04
CA LYS A 454 -1.68 -28.06 17.24
C LYS A 454 -2.93 -28.95 17.13
N LYS A 455 -3.95 -28.49 16.39
CA LYS A 455 -5.13 -29.30 16.04
C LYS A 455 -4.80 -30.42 15.04
N SER A 456 -3.84 -30.24 14.14
CA SER A 456 -3.38 -31.28 13.18
C SER A 456 -2.18 -32.11 13.68
N LEU A 457 -1.34 -31.58 14.58
CA LEU A 457 -0.16 -32.19 15.20
C LEU A 457 -0.52 -33.38 16.10
N ARG A 458 -1.78 -33.48 16.54
CA ARG A 458 -2.31 -34.72 17.15
C ARG A 458 -2.10 -35.94 16.24
N TRP A 459 -2.19 -35.77 14.92
CA TRP A 459 -1.91 -36.82 13.94
C TRP A 459 -0.40 -37.05 13.74
N SER A 460 0.40 -35.98 13.69
CA SER A 460 1.86 -36.10 13.57
C SER A 460 2.52 -36.75 14.78
N PHE A 461 1.98 -36.55 15.99
CA PHE A 461 2.44 -37.21 17.22
C PHE A 461 2.15 -38.72 17.17
N ILE A 462 1.00 -39.13 16.61
CA ILE A 462 0.66 -40.55 16.40
C ILE A 462 1.62 -41.19 15.39
N ILE A 463 1.96 -40.49 14.30
CA ILE A 463 2.89 -40.97 13.27
C ILE A 463 4.33 -41.03 13.82
N ALA A 464 4.75 -40.02 14.59
CA ALA A 464 6.07 -39.99 15.22
C ALA A 464 6.23 -41.12 16.26
N ALA A 465 5.18 -41.39 17.06
CA ALA A 465 5.15 -42.51 17.99
C ALA A 465 5.22 -43.87 17.27
N ALA A 466 4.51 -44.02 16.15
CA ALA A 466 4.60 -45.23 15.32
C ALA A 466 6.00 -45.43 14.73
N LEU A 467 6.65 -44.36 14.26
CA LEU A 467 8.01 -44.39 13.73
C LEU A 467 9.07 -44.69 14.80
N THR A 468 8.89 -44.19 16.04
CA THR A 468 9.80 -44.53 17.15
C THR A 468 9.67 -45.99 17.54
N ILE A 469 8.46 -46.54 17.56
CA ILE A 469 8.22 -47.97 17.82
C ILE A 469 8.88 -48.83 16.72
N ILE A 470 8.73 -48.44 15.44
CA ILE A 470 9.36 -49.15 14.30
C ILE A 470 10.89 -49.06 14.38
N SER A 471 11.44 -47.89 14.74
CA SER A 471 12.88 -47.71 14.91
C SER A 471 13.45 -48.55 16.05
N GLN A 472 12.70 -48.68 17.15
CA GLN A 472 13.09 -49.50 18.31
C GLN A 472 13.09 -51.00 18.00
N ILE A 473 12.11 -51.46 17.21
CA ILE A 473 12.04 -52.86 16.72
C ILE A 473 13.19 -53.16 15.74
N LEU A 474 13.53 -52.21 14.87
CA LEU A 474 14.65 -52.34 13.94
C LEU A 474 16.02 -52.29 14.64
N THR A 475 16.14 -51.53 15.73
CA THR A 475 17.37 -51.52 16.52
C THR A 475 17.54 -52.84 17.29
N ASP A 476 16.50 -53.38 17.92
CA ASP A 476 16.61 -54.67 18.63
C ASP A 476 16.95 -55.85 17.70
N THR A 477 16.53 -55.81 16.43
CA THR A 477 16.84 -56.87 15.44
C THR A 477 18.22 -56.74 14.78
N VAL A 478 18.80 -55.54 14.75
CA VAL A 478 20.13 -55.29 14.14
C VAL A 478 21.26 -55.25 15.20
N ILE A 479 20.94 -54.98 16.47
CA ILE A 479 21.91 -54.89 17.57
C ILE A 479 22.52 -56.24 17.96
N SER A 480 22.00 -57.38 17.49
CA SER A 480 22.62 -58.68 17.74
C SER A 480 23.91 -58.94 16.93
N SER A 481 24.35 -58.06 16.03
CA SER A 481 25.48 -58.39 15.13
C SER A 481 26.69 -57.44 15.06
N LEU A 482 26.72 -56.24 15.66
CA LEU A 482 27.94 -55.41 15.68
C LEU A 482 28.15 -54.65 17.00
N ALA A 483 28.97 -55.22 17.88
CA ALA A 483 29.44 -54.57 19.10
C ALA A 483 30.58 -53.58 18.79
N SER A 484 30.53 -52.42 19.44
CA SER A 484 31.57 -51.38 19.65
C SER A 484 31.57 -50.09 18.78
N TYR A 485 31.00 -50.07 17.57
CA TYR A 485 30.87 -48.80 16.79
C TYR A 485 29.46 -48.19 16.81
N SER A 486 28.44 -48.91 17.30
CA SER A 486 27.03 -48.51 17.17
C SER A 486 26.58 -47.39 18.12
N VAL A 487 27.14 -47.32 19.33
CA VAL A 487 26.66 -46.36 20.35
C VAL A 487 27.05 -44.93 19.99
N ALA A 488 28.30 -44.68 19.60
CA ALA A 488 28.77 -43.35 19.22
C ALA A 488 28.05 -42.82 17.97
N ILE A 489 27.83 -43.69 16.97
CA ILE A 489 27.07 -43.37 15.76
C ILE A 489 25.62 -43.08 16.12
N SER A 490 24.99 -43.86 17.02
CA SER A 490 23.62 -43.62 17.45
C SER A 490 23.44 -42.28 18.19
N ILE A 491 24.41 -41.89 19.02
CA ILE A 491 24.40 -40.61 19.74
C ILE A 491 24.61 -39.45 18.76
N CYS A 492 25.55 -39.57 17.81
CA CYS A 492 25.74 -38.57 16.76
C CYS A 492 24.49 -38.43 15.88
N CYS A 493 23.86 -39.54 15.48
CA CYS A 493 22.61 -39.52 14.73
C CYS A 493 21.48 -38.88 15.56
N ALA A 494 21.37 -39.17 16.86
CA ALA A 494 20.36 -38.57 17.72
C ALA A 494 20.56 -37.05 17.89
N VAL A 495 21.80 -36.59 18.05
CA VAL A 495 22.13 -35.15 18.12
C VAL A 495 21.86 -34.45 16.78
N VAL A 496 22.23 -35.08 15.66
CA VAL A 496 21.92 -34.54 14.32
C VAL A 496 20.41 -34.49 14.10
N ILE A 497 19.65 -35.53 14.45
CA ILE A 497 18.18 -35.53 14.35
C ILE A 497 17.55 -34.49 15.28
N ALA A 498 18.10 -34.29 16.48
CA ALA A 498 17.60 -33.29 17.44
C ALA A 498 17.88 -31.85 17.01
N LEU A 499 19.02 -31.59 16.35
CA LEU A 499 19.42 -30.27 15.87
C LEU A 499 18.96 -29.98 14.43
N CYS A 500 18.61 -31.01 13.65
CA CYS A 500 18.17 -30.86 12.26
C CYS A 500 16.97 -29.91 12.11
N PRO A 501 15.92 -29.98 12.96
CA PRO A 501 14.80 -29.04 12.88
C PRO A 501 15.25 -27.60 13.05
N GLN A 502 16.08 -27.31 14.07
CA GLN A 502 16.58 -25.95 14.32
C GLN A 502 17.47 -25.44 13.18
N PHE A 503 18.27 -26.30 12.58
CA PHE A 503 19.12 -25.94 11.43
C PHE A 503 18.28 -25.74 10.15
N ILE A 504 17.26 -26.57 9.93
CA ILE A 504 16.31 -26.41 8.83
C ILE A 504 15.53 -25.11 8.99
N ASP A 505 15.03 -24.80 10.19
CA ASP A 505 14.33 -23.55 10.49
C ASP A 505 15.26 -22.35 10.26
N MET A 506 16.52 -22.44 10.67
CA MET A 506 17.52 -21.39 10.43
C MET A 506 17.82 -21.20 8.93
N VAL A 507 17.93 -22.29 8.16
CA VAL A 507 18.17 -22.24 6.71
C VAL A 507 16.94 -21.76 5.95
N GLN A 508 15.73 -22.22 6.31
CA GLN A 508 14.47 -21.75 5.75
C GLN A 508 14.24 -20.27 6.07
N TRP A 509 14.60 -19.83 7.27
CA TRP A 509 14.57 -18.42 7.64
C TRP A 509 15.55 -17.60 6.78
N MET A 510 16.79 -18.07 6.60
CA MET A 510 17.77 -17.40 5.73
C MET A 510 17.33 -17.33 4.26
N THR A 511 16.62 -18.33 3.75
CA THR A 511 16.08 -18.30 2.38
C THR A 511 14.81 -17.45 2.26
N ARG A 512 13.93 -17.41 3.29
CA ARG A 512 12.75 -16.52 3.33
C ARG A 512 13.11 -15.04 3.39
N VAL A 513 14.23 -14.69 4.03
CA VAL A 513 14.73 -13.29 4.05
C VAL A 513 15.15 -12.80 2.65
N ARG A 514 15.38 -13.70 1.68
CA ARG A 514 15.55 -13.36 0.26
C ARG A 514 14.18 -13.36 -0.45
N SER A 515 13.32 -12.42 -0.07
CA SER A 515 12.03 -12.22 -0.76
C SER A 515 12.20 -11.47 -2.07
N ALA A 516 11.35 -11.79 -3.05
CA ALA A 516 11.27 -11.06 -4.32
C ALA A 516 10.76 -9.62 -4.16
N SER A 517 10.15 -9.27 -3.03
CA SER A 517 9.73 -7.91 -2.70
C SER A 517 10.36 -7.45 -1.39
N ASN A 518 10.54 -6.14 -1.21
CA ASN A 518 11.12 -5.57 0.00
C ASN A 518 10.33 -4.33 0.47
N THR A 519 10.22 -4.17 1.78
CA THR A 519 9.78 -2.92 2.38
C THR A 519 10.99 -2.03 2.63
N VAL A 520 10.97 -0.81 2.13
CA VAL A 520 12.05 0.18 2.23
C VAL A 520 11.55 1.40 3.00
N VAL A 521 12.22 1.73 4.10
CA VAL A 521 12.04 3.00 4.80
C VAL A 521 13.15 3.94 4.34
N PHE A 522 12.78 5.08 3.75
CA PHE A 522 13.72 6.12 3.33
C PHE A 522 13.95 7.06 4.50
N LEU A 523 15.16 7.08 5.03
CA LEU A 523 15.49 7.93 6.17
C LEU A 523 15.79 9.33 5.63
N GLY A 524 14.86 10.27 5.90
CA GLY A 524 14.90 11.64 5.40
C GLY A 524 15.37 12.66 6.41
#